data_AF-A0A7U9NAE2-F1
#
_entry.id   AF-A0A7U9NAE2-F1
#
_cell.length_a   1.000
_cell.length_b   1.000
_cell.length_c   1.000
_cell.angle_alpha   90.00
_cell.angle_beta   90.00
_cell.angle_gamma   90.00
#
_symmetry.space_group_name_H-M   'P 1'
#
loop_
_entity.id
_entity.type
_entity.pdbx_description
1 polymer ?
#
loop_
_entity_poly.entity_id
_entity_poly.type
_entity_poly.pdbx_seq_one_letter_code
_entity_poly.pdbx_strand_id
1 'polypeptide(L)'
;MTGGKEMLKISDYLAITAGFLGLLVFYLIFSGNLRIDYGTESRLPVIEQEEAGERVQPETARYVVLYGNEEESRSTSQVMQMLERMKKFYIAKETAAQLTEEQKETADIFIITTDSLEEADAQHMLLELVKADGKYLLYTNLPDESGEYEKELGILESRGKTQIDGMMIFEGILAQGMVNYADLPMTVGDLSLDAACTKLIQEQSKEFKEQRELIPLLWKKQWGKGKIYVCNAPFFEEESGIGILTGIFSDMEETFLYPVVNSSAVLLDYYPDTEHADRELIYRLYSREPAAYIRDVVWPAMEKIGHEEGLVISGRTHMQDKDEEFYDTQRQMQRNKGIVMEADEGDFLPVISEGHTQADEKRFRMDSASSGCGLASCYLDMREIMGSKGEQESFEWAAYSLELTKNMHNLYGKNHFLESVDWLEAQERLKRYERIQPAIEISDDHIQIRADGFVDVWYCMVRTGRDLKHGQGYEIQKVGEQAYLLEIRQQEIRIPMQ
;
A
#
# COMPACT_ATOMS: atom_id res chain seq x y z
N MET A 1 58.25 55.17 13.27
CA MET A 1 57.33 54.04 13.08
C MET A 1 56.16 54.23 14.02
N THR A 2 55.05 54.75 13.51
CA THR A 2 53.77 54.81 14.23
C THR A 2 52.69 54.65 13.18
N GLY A 3 52.32 53.40 12.90
CA GLY A 3 51.21 53.06 12.02
C GLY A 3 49.91 53.46 12.71
N GLY A 4 49.24 54.48 12.18
CA GLY A 4 47.87 54.80 12.56
C GLY A 4 46.97 53.69 12.03
N LYS A 5 46.36 52.91 12.94
CA LYS A 5 45.23 52.04 12.59
C LYS A 5 44.08 52.95 12.17
N GLU A 6 43.75 52.98 10.88
CA GLU A 6 42.46 53.50 10.41
C GLU A 6 41.36 52.64 11.07
N MET A 7 40.59 53.25 11.96
CA MET A 7 39.36 52.65 12.47
C MET A 7 38.31 52.72 11.35
N LEU A 8 37.81 51.55 10.95
CA LEU A 8 36.68 51.40 10.05
C LEU A 8 35.49 52.21 10.58
N LYS A 9 34.79 52.91 9.68
CA LYS A 9 33.60 53.67 10.05
C LYS A 9 32.45 52.70 10.33
N ILE A 10 31.48 53.13 11.12
CA ILE A 10 30.27 52.33 11.43
C ILE A 10 29.55 51.88 10.14
N SER A 11 29.59 52.71 9.08
CA SER A 11 29.09 52.36 7.74
C SER A 11 29.79 51.14 7.12
N ASP A 12 31.09 51.00 7.37
CA ASP A 12 31.90 49.94 6.80
C ASP A 12 31.61 48.62 7.52
N TYR A 13 31.41 48.67 8.85
CA TYR A 13 30.94 47.52 9.61
C TYR A 13 29.55 47.04 9.20
N LEU A 14 28.62 47.97 8.92
CA LEU A 14 27.29 47.64 8.40
C LEU A 14 27.34 46.99 7.01
N ALA A 15 28.18 47.51 6.12
CA ALA A 15 28.36 46.94 4.78
C ALA A 15 28.97 45.52 4.85
N ILE A 16 29.97 45.31 5.72
CA ILE A 16 30.60 44.00 5.92
C ILE A 16 29.61 42.99 6.51
N THR A 17 28.81 43.39 7.50
CA THR A 17 27.80 42.50 8.11
C THR A 17 26.68 42.16 7.13
N ALA A 18 26.18 43.13 6.35
CA ALA A 18 25.20 42.86 5.30
C ALA A 18 25.74 41.92 4.21
N GLY A 19 27.01 42.10 3.82
CA GLY A 19 27.70 41.21 2.87
C GLY A 19 27.85 39.78 3.40
N PHE A 20 28.22 39.62 4.67
CA PHE A 20 28.29 38.31 5.31
C PHE A 20 26.92 37.64 5.44
N LEU A 21 25.87 38.39 5.77
CA LEU A 21 24.51 37.87 5.84
C LEU A 21 24.03 37.40 4.46
N GLY A 22 24.30 38.17 3.41
CA GLY A 22 23.96 37.79 2.04
C GLY A 22 24.71 36.53 1.58
N LEU A 23 26.00 36.41 1.90
CA LEU A 23 26.80 35.22 1.61
C LEU A 23 26.33 33.99 2.39
N LEU A 24 25.92 34.18 3.65
CA LEU A 24 25.38 33.12 4.50
C LEU A 24 24.02 32.64 3.98
N VAL A 25 23.12 33.54 3.59
CA VAL A 25 21.83 33.20 2.97
C VAL A 25 22.06 32.48 1.63
N PHE A 26 22.96 32.99 0.79
CA PHE A 26 23.32 32.35 -0.48
C PHE A 26 23.90 30.95 -0.27
N TYR A 27 24.81 30.79 0.71
CA TYR A 27 25.36 29.49 1.09
C TYR A 27 24.28 28.54 1.59
N LEU A 28 23.38 28.99 2.47
CA LEU A 28 22.31 28.16 3.00
C LEU A 28 21.34 27.71 1.90
N ILE A 29 21.00 28.58 0.93
CA ILE A 29 20.17 28.23 -0.24
C ILE A 29 20.88 27.18 -1.12
N PHE A 30 22.15 27.40 -1.48
CA PHE A 30 22.87 26.50 -2.39
C PHE A 30 23.40 25.22 -1.74
N SER A 31 23.60 25.20 -0.42
CA SER A 31 24.01 24.00 0.31
C SER A 31 22.83 23.07 0.64
N GLY A 32 21.61 23.40 0.20
CA GLY A 32 20.39 22.65 0.51
C GLY A 32 19.94 22.74 1.98
N ASN A 33 20.59 23.57 2.80
CA ASN A 33 20.30 23.68 4.24
C ASN A 33 19.25 24.76 4.58
N LEU A 34 18.87 25.60 3.60
CA LEU A 34 17.72 26.49 3.67
C LEU A 34 16.59 25.93 2.80
N ARG A 35 15.64 25.23 3.42
CA ARG A 35 14.31 25.06 2.83
C ARG A 35 13.49 26.30 3.19
N ILE A 36 13.35 27.22 2.25
CA ILE A 36 12.35 28.29 2.37
C ILE A 36 11.02 27.67 1.96
N ASP A 37 10.28 27.25 2.97
CA ASP A 37 8.96 26.64 2.84
C ASP A 37 7.91 27.75 2.71
N TYR A 38 7.63 28.16 1.47
CA TYR A 38 6.42 28.92 1.15
C TYR A 38 5.28 27.92 1.11
N GLY A 39 4.70 27.61 2.27
CA GLY A 39 3.65 26.60 2.38
C GLY A 39 2.59 26.75 1.29
N THR A 40 2.11 25.60 0.79
CA THR A 40 1.09 25.39 -0.26
C THR A 40 1.55 25.26 -1.72
N GLU A 41 2.69 24.60 -2.00
CA GLU A 41 2.87 23.93 -3.30
C GLU A 41 2.92 22.41 -3.10
N SER A 42 1.98 21.68 -3.73
CA SER A 42 2.10 20.24 -3.96
C SER A 42 3.52 19.96 -4.43
N ARG A 43 4.23 19.02 -3.79
CA ARG A 43 5.63 18.73 -4.15
C ARG A 43 5.74 18.24 -5.60
N LEU A 44 4.66 17.66 -6.13
CA LEU A 44 4.57 17.20 -7.50
C LEU A 44 3.68 18.12 -8.33
N PRO A 45 4.07 18.45 -9.57
CA PRO A 45 3.22 19.22 -10.46
C PRO A 45 1.94 18.44 -10.77
N VAL A 46 0.81 19.13 -10.77
CA VAL A 46 -0.48 18.56 -11.15
C VAL A 46 -0.46 18.16 -12.61
N ILE A 47 -0.84 16.91 -12.90
CA ILE A 47 -0.97 16.40 -14.26
C ILE A 47 -2.43 16.10 -14.62
N GLU A 48 -2.75 16.23 -15.91
CA GLU A 48 -4.03 15.78 -16.45
C GLU A 48 -4.15 14.26 -16.29
N GLN A 49 -5.35 13.80 -15.93
CA GLN A 49 -5.65 12.38 -15.90
C GLN A 49 -5.83 11.90 -17.34
N GLU A 50 -4.97 10.97 -17.76
CA GLU A 50 -5.12 10.28 -19.05
C GLU A 50 -6.07 9.09 -18.85
N GLU A 51 -7.08 8.96 -19.71
CA GLU A 51 -7.91 7.75 -19.72
C GLU A 51 -7.03 6.54 -20.04
N ALA A 52 -7.20 5.45 -19.29
CA ALA A 52 -6.50 4.21 -19.57
C ALA A 52 -6.85 3.75 -21.00
N GLY A 53 -5.85 3.69 -21.87
CA GLY A 53 -6.04 3.21 -23.23
C GLY A 53 -6.56 1.77 -23.26
N GLU A 54 -7.22 1.39 -24.36
CA GLU A 54 -7.72 0.03 -24.55
C GLU A 54 -6.55 -0.97 -24.45
N ARG A 55 -6.64 -1.89 -23.49
CA ARG A 55 -5.58 -2.88 -23.26
C ARG A 55 -5.60 -3.92 -24.36
N VAL A 56 -4.50 -4.00 -25.10
CA VAL A 56 -4.28 -5.07 -26.06
C VAL A 56 -3.83 -6.31 -25.29
N GLN A 57 -4.60 -7.39 -25.37
CA GLN A 57 -4.17 -8.68 -24.83
C GLN A 57 -2.91 -9.16 -25.56
N PRO A 58 -1.86 -9.56 -24.84
CA PRO A 58 -0.65 -10.07 -25.46
C PRO A 58 -0.91 -11.44 -26.10
N GLU A 59 -0.19 -11.77 -27.18
CA GLU A 59 -0.26 -13.10 -27.80
C GLU A 59 0.32 -14.20 -26.87
N THR A 60 1.38 -13.85 -26.14
CA THR A 60 2.08 -14.69 -25.15
C THR A 60 2.33 -13.89 -23.87
N ALA A 61 2.21 -14.52 -22.70
CA ALA A 61 2.50 -13.87 -21.43
C ALA A 61 3.10 -14.87 -20.43
N ARG A 62 3.88 -14.33 -19.50
CA ARG A 62 4.46 -15.10 -18.38
C ARG A 62 3.41 -15.61 -17.39
N TYR A 63 2.35 -14.83 -17.19
CA TYR A 63 1.24 -15.14 -16.30
C TYR A 63 0.04 -15.63 -17.12
N VAL A 64 -0.53 -16.77 -16.73
CA VAL A 64 -1.74 -17.31 -17.33
C VAL A 64 -2.79 -17.52 -16.25
N VAL A 65 -3.97 -16.94 -16.44
CA VAL A 65 -5.13 -17.13 -15.56
C VAL A 65 -6.06 -18.16 -16.19
N LEU A 66 -6.39 -19.20 -15.44
CA LEU A 66 -7.26 -20.28 -15.82
C LEU A 66 -8.52 -20.26 -14.95
N TYR A 67 -9.64 -19.94 -15.58
CA TYR A 67 -10.88 -19.62 -14.87
C TYR A 67 -11.96 -20.69 -15.00
N GLY A 68 -11.74 -21.80 -15.72
CA GLY A 68 -12.76 -22.82 -15.94
C GLY A 68 -14.07 -22.21 -16.46
N ASN A 69 -15.20 -22.60 -15.88
CA ASN A 69 -16.51 -22.02 -16.20
C ASN A 69 -16.82 -20.71 -15.44
N GLU A 70 -15.84 -20.09 -14.79
CA GLU A 70 -15.98 -19.03 -13.80
C GLU A 70 -15.31 -17.70 -14.22
N GLU A 71 -15.38 -17.32 -15.49
CA GLU A 71 -14.76 -16.09 -16.01
C GLU A 71 -15.22 -14.84 -15.25
N GLU A 72 -16.53 -14.75 -15.00
CA GLU A 72 -17.17 -13.63 -14.32
C GLU A 72 -17.15 -13.77 -12.78
N SER A 73 -16.43 -14.76 -12.23
CA SER A 73 -16.36 -14.91 -10.78
C SER A 73 -15.60 -13.75 -10.13
N ARG A 74 -15.93 -13.49 -8.86
CA ARG A 74 -15.28 -12.46 -8.06
C ARG A 74 -13.77 -12.72 -7.96
N SER A 75 -13.36 -13.98 -7.75
CA SER A 75 -11.95 -14.37 -7.68
C SER A 75 -11.21 -14.07 -8.99
N THR A 76 -11.73 -14.53 -10.11
CA THR A 76 -11.14 -14.31 -11.45
C THR A 76 -10.95 -12.82 -11.72
N SER A 77 -12.01 -12.03 -11.51
CA SER A 77 -11.99 -10.58 -11.72
C SER A 77 -10.97 -9.86 -10.84
N GLN A 78 -10.83 -10.27 -9.57
CA GLN A 78 -9.91 -9.64 -8.62
C GLN A 78 -8.45 -9.99 -8.91
N VAL A 79 -8.15 -11.25 -9.23
CA VAL A 79 -6.80 -11.68 -9.62
C VAL A 79 -6.32 -10.91 -10.85
N MET A 80 -7.18 -10.76 -11.87
CA MET A 80 -6.87 -9.97 -13.06
C MET A 80 -6.59 -8.50 -12.70
N GLN A 81 -7.45 -7.86 -11.90
CA GLN A 81 -7.21 -6.50 -11.42
C GLN A 81 -5.91 -6.35 -10.62
N MET A 82 -5.53 -7.34 -9.81
CA MET A 82 -4.27 -7.32 -9.07
C MET A 82 -3.05 -7.45 -9.99
N LEU A 83 -3.11 -8.32 -11.00
CA LEU A 83 -2.07 -8.42 -12.04
C LEU A 83 -1.90 -7.09 -12.78
N GLU A 84 -3.00 -6.44 -13.12
CA GLU A 84 -3.02 -5.14 -13.77
C GLU A 84 -2.44 -4.03 -12.90
N ARG A 85 -2.76 -4.01 -11.60
CA ARG A 85 -2.16 -3.08 -10.62
C ARG A 85 -0.64 -3.31 -10.50
N MET A 86 -0.18 -4.55 -10.55
CA MET A 86 1.24 -4.88 -10.57
C MET A 86 1.92 -4.66 -11.94
N LYS A 87 1.17 -4.18 -12.96
CA LYS A 87 1.59 -4.03 -14.36
C LYS A 87 2.13 -5.34 -14.96
N LYS A 88 1.49 -6.45 -14.65
CA LYS A 88 1.83 -7.78 -15.17
C LYS A 88 0.90 -8.13 -16.33
N PHE A 89 1.49 -8.31 -17.51
CA PHE A 89 0.77 -8.85 -18.66
C PHE A 89 0.39 -10.30 -18.42
N TYR A 90 -0.84 -10.65 -18.76
CA TYR A 90 -1.37 -11.99 -18.58
C TYR A 90 -2.24 -12.41 -19.77
N ILE A 91 -2.47 -13.71 -19.88
CA ILE A 91 -3.47 -14.29 -20.77
C ILE A 91 -4.51 -15.00 -19.91
N ALA A 92 -5.79 -14.82 -20.25
CA ALA A 92 -6.90 -15.54 -19.64
C ALA A 92 -7.38 -16.65 -20.59
N LYS A 93 -7.56 -17.87 -20.07
CA LYS A 93 -8.18 -18.99 -20.78
C LYS A 93 -9.10 -19.75 -19.85
N GLU A 94 -10.05 -20.46 -20.43
CA GLU A 94 -10.94 -21.35 -19.69
C GLU A 94 -10.13 -22.52 -19.09
N THR A 95 -9.32 -23.18 -19.93
CA THR A 95 -8.59 -24.39 -19.56
C THR A 95 -7.20 -24.44 -20.18
N ALA A 96 -6.30 -25.23 -19.59
CA ALA A 96 -4.94 -25.44 -20.11
C ALA A 96 -4.90 -25.99 -21.55
N ALA A 97 -5.93 -26.73 -21.97
CA ALA A 97 -6.03 -27.27 -23.32
C ALA A 97 -6.20 -26.20 -24.42
N GLN A 98 -6.65 -24.99 -24.05
CA GLN A 98 -6.80 -23.87 -24.98
C GLN A 98 -5.49 -23.10 -25.22
N LEU A 99 -4.43 -23.42 -24.49
CA LEU A 99 -3.12 -22.80 -24.66
C LEU A 99 -2.41 -23.37 -25.90
N THR A 100 -1.84 -22.48 -26.69
CA THR A 100 -0.91 -22.86 -27.77
C THR A 100 0.42 -23.35 -27.19
N GLU A 101 1.22 -24.07 -27.98
CA GLU A 101 2.56 -24.51 -27.53
C GLU A 101 3.46 -23.33 -27.17
N GLU A 102 3.42 -22.24 -27.95
CA GLU A 102 4.18 -21.02 -27.68
C GLU A 102 3.77 -20.35 -26.35
N GLN A 103 2.47 -20.33 -26.05
CA GLN A 103 1.96 -19.84 -24.77
C GLN A 103 2.40 -20.74 -23.61
N LYS A 104 2.38 -22.07 -23.80
CA LYS A 104 2.88 -23.01 -22.79
C LYS A 104 4.37 -22.82 -22.55
N GLU A 105 5.17 -22.61 -23.59
CA GLU A 105 6.61 -22.37 -23.47
C GLU A 105 6.94 -21.05 -22.77
N THR A 106 6.18 -19.99 -23.06
CA THR A 106 6.40 -18.63 -22.51
C THR A 106 5.86 -18.47 -21.09
N ALA A 107 4.80 -19.19 -20.72
CA ALA A 107 4.19 -19.08 -19.41
C ALA A 107 5.08 -19.72 -18.33
N ASP A 108 5.42 -18.93 -17.30
CA ASP A 108 6.12 -19.42 -16.11
C ASP A 108 5.16 -19.69 -14.96
N ILE A 109 4.03 -18.99 -14.91
CA ILE A 109 3.08 -19.00 -13.79
C ILE A 109 1.66 -19.23 -14.29
N PHE A 110 1.04 -20.30 -13.83
CA PHE A 110 -0.38 -20.59 -14.02
C PHE A 110 -1.15 -20.29 -12.73
N ILE A 111 -2.26 -19.57 -12.84
CA ILE A 111 -3.10 -19.17 -11.72
C ILE A 111 -4.51 -19.73 -11.96
N ILE A 112 -4.96 -20.61 -11.08
CA ILE A 112 -6.29 -21.23 -11.15
C ILE A 112 -7.22 -20.48 -10.21
N THR A 113 -8.31 -19.96 -10.78
CA THR A 113 -9.31 -19.16 -10.06
C THR A 113 -10.67 -19.85 -9.90
N THR A 114 -10.87 -21.00 -10.54
CA THR A 114 -12.08 -21.83 -10.41
C THR A 114 -11.97 -22.83 -9.27
N ASP A 115 -13.10 -23.26 -8.71
CA ASP A 115 -13.18 -24.36 -7.75
C ASP A 115 -12.95 -25.75 -8.40
N SER A 116 -13.05 -25.85 -9.74
CA SER A 116 -12.97 -27.11 -10.49
C SER A 116 -11.61 -27.34 -11.14
N LEU A 117 -10.80 -28.20 -10.53
CA LEU A 117 -9.45 -28.49 -11.01
C LEU A 117 -9.44 -29.32 -12.31
N GLU A 118 -10.31 -30.32 -12.42
CA GLU A 118 -10.39 -31.14 -13.64
C GLU A 118 -10.65 -30.29 -14.89
N GLU A 119 -11.46 -29.24 -14.74
CA GLU A 119 -11.77 -28.28 -15.81
C GLU A 119 -10.53 -27.44 -16.16
N ALA A 120 -9.85 -26.85 -15.17
CA ALA A 120 -8.72 -25.96 -15.41
C ALA A 120 -7.46 -26.69 -15.94
N ASP A 121 -7.09 -27.84 -15.35
CA ASP A 121 -5.84 -28.57 -15.62
C ASP A 121 -5.93 -29.47 -16.86
N ALA A 122 -7.14 -29.77 -17.34
CA ALA A 122 -7.39 -30.50 -18.58
C ALA A 122 -6.51 -31.76 -18.75
N GLN A 123 -6.79 -32.81 -17.95
CA GLN A 123 -6.04 -34.08 -17.91
C GLN A 123 -4.62 -33.98 -17.34
N HIS A 124 -4.45 -33.29 -16.21
CA HIS A 124 -3.16 -33.16 -15.50
C HIS A 124 -2.05 -32.44 -16.31
N MET A 125 -2.42 -31.65 -17.32
CA MET A 125 -1.48 -31.01 -18.23
C MET A 125 -0.57 -30.00 -17.52
N LEU A 126 -1.14 -29.13 -16.69
CA LEU A 126 -0.41 -28.16 -15.87
C LEU A 126 0.48 -28.85 -14.85
N LEU A 127 0.00 -29.89 -14.18
CA LEU A 127 0.82 -30.62 -13.21
C LEU A 127 2.05 -31.23 -13.87
N GLU A 128 1.95 -31.74 -15.10
CA GLU A 128 3.10 -32.24 -15.84
C GLU A 128 4.00 -31.11 -16.35
N LEU A 129 3.44 -29.97 -16.83
CA LEU A 129 4.22 -28.79 -17.20
C LEU A 129 5.04 -28.25 -16.01
N VAL A 130 4.42 -28.07 -14.85
CA VAL A 130 5.06 -27.63 -13.60
C VAL A 130 6.20 -28.59 -13.24
N LYS A 131 5.94 -29.89 -13.28
CA LYS A 131 6.90 -30.94 -12.91
C LYS A 131 8.09 -31.02 -13.85
N ALA A 132 7.87 -30.93 -15.16
CA ALA A 132 8.90 -31.14 -16.18
C ALA A 132 9.72 -29.89 -16.47
N ASP A 133 9.07 -28.72 -16.54
CA ASP A 133 9.64 -27.49 -17.07
C ASP A 133 10.08 -26.51 -15.99
N GLY A 134 9.71 -26.73 -14.72
CA GLY A 134 10.10 -25.83 -13.63
C GLY A 134 9.18 -24.63 -13.44
N LYS A 135 7.93 -24.74 -13.90
CA LYS A 135 6.91 -23.69 -13.84
C LYS A 135 6.25 -23.62 -12.46
N TYR A 136 5.41 -22.62 -12.26
CA TYR A 136 4.66 -22.39 -11.04
C TYR A 136 3.17 -22.55 -11.26
N LEU A 137 2.49 -23.10 -10.26
CA LEU A 137 1.05 -23.21 -10.23
C LEU A 137 0.51 -22.62 -8.93
N LEU A 138 -0.43 -21.70 -9.03
CA LEU A 138 -1.12 -21.08 -7.90
C LEU A 138 -2.61 -21.44 -7.94
N TYR A 139 -3.09 -22.01 -6.86
CA TYR A 139 -4.52 -22.16 -6.58
C TYR A 139 -4.97 -21.03 -5.66
N THR A 140 -5.92 -20.21 -6.10
CA THR A 140 -6.42 -19.08 -5.30
C THR A 140 -7.37 -19.49 -4.18
N ASN A 141 -7.85 -20.73 -4.24
CA ASN A 141 -8.85 -21.36 -3.41
C ASN A 141 -8.55 -22.85 -3.33
N LEU A 142 -9.06 -23.50 -2.29
CA LEU A 142 -8.97 -24.94 -2.16
C LEU A 142 -10.05 -25.56 -3.06
N PRO A 143 -9.73 -26.42 -4.04
CA PRO A 143 -10.73 -27.05 -4.90
C PRO A 143 -11.68 -27.93 -4.08
N ASP A 144 -12.99 -27.75 -4.26
CA ASP A 144 -14.03 -28.51 -3.54
C ASP A 144 -13.92 -30.04 -3.83
N GLU A 145 -13.41 -30.42 -5.02
CA GLU A 145 -13.16 -31.80 -5.45
C GLU A 145 -11.66 -32.15 -5.51
N SER A 146 -10.87 -31.63 -4.57
CA SER A 146 -9.42 -31.93 -4.52
C SER A 146 -9.08 -33.41 -4.37
N GLY A 147 -10.03 -34.31 -4.11
CA GLY A 147 -9.79 -35.72 -3.73
C GLY A 147 -8.78 -36.50 -4.58
N GLU A 148 -8.76 -36.36 -5.90
CA GLU A 148 -7.74 -37.02 -6.74
C GLU A 148 -6.39 -36.29 -6.77
N TYR A 149 -6.38 -35.00 -6.43
CA TYR A 149 -5.22 -34.10 -6.42
C TYR A 149 -4.69 -33.81 -5.01
N GLU A 150 -5.34 -34.29 -3.93
CA GLU A 150 -4.99 -33.96 -2.54
C GLU A 150 -3.51 -34.25 -2.28
N LYS A 151 -3.03 -35.39 -2.77
CA LYS A 151 -1.64 -35.82 -2.62
C LYS A 151 -0.67 -34.90 -3.36
N GLU A 152 -1.01 -34.47 -4.57
CA GLU A 152 -0.27 -33.54 -5.41
C GLU A 152 -0.16 -32.18 -4.69
N LEU A 153 -1.27 -31.70 -4.14
CA LEU A 153 -1.37 -30.46 -3.35
C LEU A 153 -0.71 -30.57 -1.97
N GLY A 154 -0.41 -31.78 -1.50
CA GLY A 154 0.26 -32.05 -0.23
C GLY A 154 -0.67 -32.09 0.98
N ILE A 155 -1.95 -32.34 0.75
CA ILE A 155 -2.98 -32.56 1.76
C ILE A 155 -2.88 -34.01 2.24
N LEU A 156 -2.77 -34.21 3.55
CA LEU A 156 -2.75 -35.54 4.18
C LEU A 156 -4.14 -35.98 4.64
N GLU A 157 -4.90 -35.06 5.22
CA GLU A 157 -6.23 -35.31 5.75
C GLU A 157 -7.06 -34.05 5.57
N SER A 158 -8.26 -34.21 5.02
CA SER A 158 -9.29 -33.19 4.94
C SER A 158 -10.45 -33.55 5.87
N ARG A 159 -10.90 -32.58 6.68
CA ARG A 159 -11.90 -32.74 7.74
C ARG A 159 -13.13 -31.84 7.51
N GLY A 160 -13.31 -31.32 6.30
CA GLY A 160 -14.41 -30.44 5.93
C GLY A 160 -14.08 -28.96 6.16
N LYS A 161 -15.10 -28.10 6.29
CA LYS A 161 -14.94 -26.66 6.52
C LYS A 161 -15.07 -26.32 8.01
N THR A 162 -14.30 -25.34 8.49
CA THR A 162 -14.33 -24.85 9.89
C THR A 162 -14.16 -23.32 9.94
N GLN A 163 -14.47 -22.72 11.09
CA GLN A 163 -14.24 -21.31 11.37
C GLN A 163 -12.94 -21.12 12.16
N ILE A 164 -12.16 -20.13 11.78
CA ILE A 164 -10.97 -19.69 12.51
C ILE A 164 -11.14 -18.25 12.97
N ASP A 165 -10.42 -17.82 14.00
CA ASP A 165 -10.57 -16.46 14.55
C ASP A 165 -9.54 -15.47 13.99
N GLY A 166 -8.44 -15.96 13.42
CA GLY A 166 -7.32 -15.13 13.01
C GLY A 166 -6.24 -15.91 12.27
N MET A 167 -5.19 -15.20 11.87
CA MET A 167 -4.09 -15.75 11.09
C MET A 167 -2.74 -15.10 11.39
N MET A 168 -1.68 -15.87 11.20
CA MET A 168 -0.30 -15.41 11.13
C MET A 168 0.20 -15.50 9.70
N ILE A 169 0.71 -14.38 9.18
CA ILE A 169 1.46 -14.30 7.94
C ILE A 169 2.96 -14.36 8.28
N PHE A 170 3.67 -15.33 7.71
CA PHE A 170 5.12 -15.45 7.89
C PHE A 170 5.90 -14.41 7.06
N GLU A 171 7.17 -14.27 7.39
CA GLU A 171 8.09 -13.39 6.66
C GLU A 171 8.20 -13.79 5.17
N GLY A 172 8.37 -12.80 4.30
CA GLY A 172 8.46 -13.00 2.85
C GLY A 172 7.16 -12.80 2.07
N ILE A 173 6.00 -12.82 2.74
CA ILE A 173 4.72 -12.51 2.07
C ILE A 173 4.47 -11.00 2.02
N LEU A 174 4.44 -10.35 3.18
CA LEU A 174 4.25 -8.91 3.28
C LEU A 174 5.60 -8.17 3.32
N ALA A 175 5.63 -6.91 2.87
CA ALA A 175 6.80 -6.02 2.95
C ALA A 175 7.21 -5.73 4.40
N GLN A 176 6.23 -5.72 5.31
CA GLN A 176 6.32 -5.44 6.73
C GLN A 176 6.94 -6.60 7.54
N GLY A 177 7.24 -7.73 6.91
CA GLY A 177 7.69 -8.96 7.56
C GLY A 177 6.54 -9.75 8.18
N MET A 178 6.80 -10.43 9.30
CA MET A 178 5.79 -11.25 9.98
C MET A 178 4.68 -10.40 10.62
N VAL A 179 3.43 -10.79 10.41
CA VAL A 179 2.24 -10.12 10.97
C VAL A 179 1.24 -11.13 11.51
N ASN A 180 0.59 -10.79 12.62
CA ASN A 180 -0.47 -11.58 13.24
C ASN A 180 -1.75 -10.72 13.34
N TYR A 181 -2.87 -11.31 12.92
CA TYR A 181 -4.23 -10.79 13.04
C TYR A 181 -5.01 -11.77 13.88
N ALA A 182 -5.35 -11.38 15.11
CA ALA A 182 -6.01 -12.26 16.07
C ALA A 182 -7.55 -12.22 15.94
N ASP A 183 -8.10 -11.22 15.24
CA ASP A 183 -9.53 -10.96 15.10
C ASP A 183 -9.97 -10.79 13.64
N LEU A 184 -9.70 -11.81 12.84
CA LEU A 184 -10.04 -11.87 11.42
C LEU A 184 -10.75 -13.20 11.11
N PRO A 185 -12.04 -13.33 11.49
CA PRO A 185 -12.75 -14.59 11.35
C PRO A 185 -12.99 -14.95 9.90
N MET A 186 -12.76 -16.22 9.54
CA MET A 186 -12.98 -16.72 8.18
C MET A 186 -13.32 -18.22 8.17
N THR A 187 -13.97 -18.65 7.08
CA THR A 187 -14.27 -20.07 6.84
C THR A 187 -13.19 -20.68 5.97
N VAL A 188 -12.61 -21.80 6.39
CA VAL A 188 -11.48 -22.46 5.71
C VAL A 188 -11.66 -23.98 5.72
N GLY A 189 -10.95 -24.70 4.86
CA GLY A 189 -10.84 -26.15 4.96
C GLY A 189 -10.03 -26.56 6.19
N ASP A 190 -10.59 -27.41 7.05
CA ASP A 190 -9.86 -28.06 8.14
C ASP A 190 -9.03 -29.19 7.56
N LEU A 191 -7.73 -28.97 7.40
CA LEU A 191 -6.83 -29.94 6.78
C LEU A 191 -5.46 -29.96 7.45
N SER A 192 -4.74 -31.07 7.28
CA SER A 192 -3.32 -31.17 7.60
C SER A 192 -2.50 -31.43 6.34
N LEU A 193 -1.25 -30.98 6.36
CA LEU A 193 -0.34 -31.09 5.22
C LEU A 193 0.77 -32.10 5.50
N ASP A 194 1.31 -32.67 4.43
CA ASP A 194 2.51 -33.49 4.51
C ASP A 194 3.73 -32.64 4.90
N ALA A 195 4.76 -33.29 5.44
CA ALA A 195 5.95 -32.61 5.95
C ALA A 195 6.81 -31.96 4.84
N ALA A 196 6.51 -32.19 3.55
CA ALA A 196 7.21 -31.54 2.44
C ALA A 196 6.62 -30.16 2.10
N CYS A 197 5.45 -29.83 2.63
CA CYS A 197 4.83 -28.51 2.47
C CYS A 197 5.51 -27.46 3.36
N THR A 198 5.74 -26.27 2.79
CA THR A 198 6.17 -25.08 3.53
C THR A 198 4.99 -24.14 3.69
N LYS A 199 4.57 -23.89 4.95
CA LYS A 199 3.49 -22.96 5.27
C LYS A 199 3.98 -21.51 5.14
N LEU A 200 3.16 -20.66 4.54
CA LEU A 200 3.41 -19.23 4.33
C LEU A 200 2.42 -18.37 5.12
N ILE A 201 1.19 -18.88 5.30
CA ILE A 201 0.18 -18.33 6.20
C ILE A 201 -0.47 -19.49 6.94
N GLN A 202 -0.71 -19.32 8.24
CA GLN A 202 -1.43 -20.29 9.06
C GLN A 202 -2.44 -19.61 9.97
N GLU A 203 -3.41 -20.37 10.43
CA GLU A 203 -4.36 -19.96 11.46
C GLU A 203 -3.63 -19.63 12.77
N GLN A 204 -4.11 -18.58 13.42
CA GLN A 204 -3.72 -18.22 14.78
C GLN A 204 -4.89 -17.53 15.51
N SER A 205 -5.63 -18.31 16.28
CA SER A 205 -6.77 -17.83 17.08
C SER A 205 -6.34 -17.15 18.39
N LYS A 206 -7.18 -16.23 18.92
CA LYS A 206 -6.97 -15.47 20.18
C LYS A 206 -6.81 -16.36 21.41
N GLU A 207 -7.64 -17.39 21.50
CA GLU A 207 -7.51 -18.42 22.52
C GLU A 207 -6.63 -19.52 21.94
N PHE A 208 -5.67 -20.02 22.72
CA PHE A 208 -5.07 -21.33 22.48
C PHE A 208 -6.20 -22.36 22.59
N LYS A 209 -7.06 -22.44 21.58
CA LYS A 209 -7.93 -23.59 21.35
C LYS A 209 -6.96 -24.77 21.33
N GLU A 210 -7.34 -25.88 21.96
CA GLU A 210 -6.58 -27.13 21.93
C GLU A 210 -6.59 -27.75 20.51
N GLN A 211 -6.38 -26.95 19.46
CA GLN A 211 -6.08 -27.42 18.13
C GLN A 211 -4.69 -28.06 18.20
N ARG A 212 -4.67 -29.38 18.00
CA ARG A 212 -3.44 -30.18 17.99
C ARG A 212 -2.49 -29.73 16.87
N GLU A 213 -3.02 -29.19 15.77
CA GLU A 213 -2.28 -28.65 14.63
C GLU A 213 -2.98 -27.40 14.09
N LEU A 214 -2.21 -26.33 13.85
CA LEU A 214 -2.71 -25.08 13.25
C LEU A 214 -3.01 -25.28 11.76
N ILE A 215 -4.17 -24.79 11.33
CA ILE A 215 -4.68 -24.95 9.96
C ILE A 215 -3.84 -24.09 9.00
N PRO A 216 -3.28 -24.66 7.92
CA PRO A 216 -2.56 -23.88 6.93
C PRO A 216 -3.53 -23.16 6.00
N LEU A 217 -3.22 -21.89 5.72
CA LEU A 217 -4.05 -20.99 4.89
C LEU A 217 -3.39 -20.69 3.54
N LEU A 218 -2.06 -20.70 3.49
CA LEU A 218 -1.28 -20.60 2.27
C LEU A 218 -0.03 -21.45 2.44
N TRP A 219 0.26 -22.33 1.49
CA TRP A 219 1.48 -23.13 1.49
C TRP A 219 2.03 -23.34 0.09
N LYS A 220 3.27 -23.80 0.04
CA LYS A 220 3.93 -24.25 -1.18
C LYS A 220 4.49 -25.65 -1.05
N LYS A 221 4.57 -26.36 -2.17
CA LYS A 221 5.14 -27.70 -2.29
C LYS A 221 5.99 -27.82 -3.54
N GLN A 222 7.17 -28.43 -3.40
CA GLN A 222 8.01 -28.76 -4.55
C GLN A 222 7.35 -29.84 -5.39
N TRP A 223 7.26 -29.62 -6.71
CA TRP A 223 6.67 -30.56 -7.64
C TRP A 223 7.55 -30.71 -8.87
N GLY A 224 8.35 -31.79 -8.91
CA GLY A 224 9.39 -31.95 -9.94
C GLY A 224 10.39 -30.81 -9.90
N LYS A 225 10.60 -30.13 -11.03
CA LYS A 225 11.42 -28.91 -11.09
C LYS A 225 10.67 -27.65 -10.65
N GLY A 226 9.34 -27.68 -10.66
CA GLY A 226 8.48 -26.53 -10.37
C GLY A 226 7.94 -26.52 -8.94
N LYS A 227 7.01 -25.61 -8.66
CA LYS A 227 6.34 -25.55 -7.35
C LYS A 227 4.84 -25.27 -7.50
N ILE A 228 4.09 -25.81 -6.55
CA ILE A 228 2.65 -25.57 -6.41
C ILE A 228 2.43 -24.72 -5.16
N TYR A 229 1.58 -23.72 -5.27
CA TYR A 229 1.09 -22.85 -4.19
C TYR A 229 -0.41 -23.04 -4.06
N VAL A 230 -0.90 -23.20 -2.84
CA VAL A 230 -2.32 -23.44 -2.58
C VAL A 230 -2.81 -22.52 -1.48
N CYS A 231 -3.92 -21.84 -1.75
CA CYS A 231 -4.60 -20.99 -0.81
C CYS A 231 -5.89 -21.65 -0.32
N ASN A 232 -6.05 -21.75 0.99
CA ASN A 232 -7.20 -22.33 1.70
C ASN A 232 -8.00 -21.23 2.44
N ALA A 233 -7.92 -19.99 1.95
CA ALA A 233 -8.61 -18.83 2.49
C ALA A 233 -9.10 -17.93 1.34
N PRO A 234 -10.18 -17.15 1.54
CA PRO A 234 -10.80 -16.35 0.48
C PRO A 234 -10.06 -15.04 0.19
N PHE A 235 -8.72 -15.05 0.16
CA PHE A 235 -7.91 -13.84 0.02
C PHE A 235 -8.09 -13.13 -1.33
N PHE A 236 -8.41 -13.88 -2.38
CA PHE A 236 -8.50 -13.35 -3.74
C PHE A 236 -9.92 -12.96 -4.16
N GLU A 237 -10.89 -12.98 -3.24
CA GLU A 237 -12.24 -12.45 -3.48
C GLU A 237 -12.31 -10.93 -3.25
N GLU A 238 -11.34 -10.33 -2.58
CA GLU A 238 -11.30 -8.89 -2.32
C GLU A 238 -9.99 -8.26 -2.80
N GLU A 239 -10.00 -6.95 -3.04
CA GLU A 239 -8.79 -6.20 -3.40
C GLU A 239 -7.67 -6.32 -2.36
N SER A 240 -8.03 -6.64 -1.12
CA SER A 240 -7.11 -6.88 -0.01
C SER A 240 -6.23 -8.11 -0.20
N GLY A 241 -6.45 -8.94 -1.22
CA GLY A 241 -5.54 -10.02 -1.61
C GLY A 241 -4.25 -9.57 -2.27
N ILE A 242 -4.14 -8.31 -2.71
CA ILE A 242 -3.01 -7.84 -3.53
C ILE A 242 -1.65 -8.04 -2.86
N GLY A 243 -1.52 -7.75 -1.57
CA GLY A 243 -0.29 -7.95 -0.81
C GLY A 243 0.10 -9.42 -0.70
N ILE A 244 -0.88 -10.33 -0.58
CA ILE A 244 -0.64 -11.78 -0.57
C ILE A 244 -0.21 -12.27 -1.96
N LEU A 245 -0.88 -11.85 -3.03
CA LEU A 245 -0.52 -12.23 -4.40
C LEU A 245 0.90 -11.76 -4.75
N THR A 246 1.21 -10.51 -4.40
CA THR A 246 2.54 -9.91 -4.54
C THR A 246 3.60 -10.71 -3.78
N GLY A 247 3.29 -11.13 -2.54
CA GLY A 247 4.16 -11.98 -1.74
C GLY A 247 4.40 -13.35 -2.34
N ILE A 248 3.37 -13.97 -2.94
CA ILE A 248 3.49 -15.25 -3.65
C ILE A 248 4.42 -15.12 -4.86
N PHE A 249 4.24 -14.10 -5.70
CA PHE A 249 5.12 -13.87 -6.86
C PHE A 249 6.55 -13.54 -6.43
N SER A 250 6.70 -12.79 -5.35
CA SER A 250 8.00 -12.53 -4.73
C SER A 250 8.71 -13.80 -4.24
N ASP A 251 7.98 -14.87 -3.88
CA ASP A 251 8.56 -16.15 -3.48
C ASP A 251 8.88 -17.06 -4.68
N MET A 252 8.19 -16.86 -5.81
CA MET A 252 8.44 -17.58 -7.07
C MET A 252 9.68 -17.08 -7.81
N GLU A 253 10.05 -15.82 -7.61
CA GLU A 253 11.11 -15.15 -8.37
C GLU A 253 12.26 -14.74 -7.47
N GLU A 254 13.51 -14.89 -7.93
CA GLU A 254 14.67 -14.44 -7.15
C GLU A 254 14.70 -12.92 -6.97
N THR A 255 14.23 -12.19 -7.99
CA THR A 255 14.11 -10.74 -7.98
C THR A 255 12.78 -10.37 -8.61
N PHE A 256 11.83 -9.91 -7.81
CA PHE A 256 10.50 -9.51 -8.24
C PHE A 256 10.34 -7.99 -8.13
N LEU A 257 9.89 -7.34 -9.21
CA LEU A 257 9.70 -5.89 -9.27
C LEU A 257 8.26 -5.55 -9.64
N TYR A 258 7.71 -4.51 -9.01
CA TYR A 258 6.39 -3.98 -9.33
C TYR A 258 6.29 -2.48 -9.00
N PRO A 259 5.57 -1.67 -9.79
CA PRO A 259 5.32 -0.28 -9.46
C PRO A 259 4.48 -0.15 -8.19
N VAL A 260 4.70 0.94 -7.47
CA VAL A 260 3.92 1.31 -6.28
C VAL A 260 3.63 2.81 -6.28
N VAL A 261 2.63 3.24 -5.54
CA VAL A 261 2.26 4.66 -5.38
C VAL A 261 3.25 5.38 -4.46
N ASN A 262 3.74 4.69 -3.43
CA ASN A 262 4.52 5.24 -2.33
C ASN A 262 3.83 6.44 -1.65
N SER A 263 2.69 6.20 -1.02
CA SER A 263 1.97 7.26 -0.32
C SER A 263 1.29 6.78 0.96
N SER A 264 1.48 7.52 2.03
CA SER A 264 0.76 7.42 3.30
C SER A 264 0.00 8.72 3.56
N ALA A 265 -1.32 8.71 3.40
CA ALA A 265 -2.16 9.92 3.42
C ALA A 265 -3.38 9.78 4.34
N VAL A 266 -3.64 10.81 5.13
CA VAL A 266 -4.83 10.88 6.01
C VAL A 266 -5.66 12.11 5.63
N LEU A 267 -6.96 11.92 5.43
CA LEU A 267 -7.91 13.00 5.16
C LEU A 267 -8.94 13.14 6.29
N LEU A 268 -9.02 14.35 6.82
CA LEU A 268 -10.10 14.84 7.67
C LEU A 268 -11.14 15.50 6.75
N ASP A 269 -12.20 14.78 6.42
CA ASP A 269 -13.27 15.35 5.61
C ASP A 269 -14.28 16.09 6.49
N TYR A 270 -14.91 17.13 5.96
CA TYR A 270 -15.68 18.11 6.74
C TYR A 270 -14.83 18.77 7.84
N TYR A 271 -13.60 19.20 7.50
CA TYR A 271 -12.68 19.86 8.41
C TYR A 271 -11.95 21.05 7.77
N PRO A 272 -11.93 22.23 8.44
CA PRO A 272 -12.81 22.61 9.53
C PRO A 272 -14.23 22.85 8.98
N ASP A 273 -15.25 22.29 9.65
CA ASP A 273 -16.65 22.50 9.30
C ASP A 273 -17.47 22.85 10.54
N THR A 274 -18.18 23.99 10.51
CA THR A 274 -19.03 24.45 11.61
C THR A 274 -20.52 24.43 11.27
N GLU A 275 -20.88 24.20 10.00
CA GLU A 275 -22.26 24.15 9.51
C GLU A 275 -22.94 22.85 9.95
N HIS A 276 -22.17 21.75 10.02
CA HIS A 276 -22.64 20.43 10.43
C HIS A 276 -22.48 20.17 11.94
N ALA A 277 -22.33 21.22 12.75
CA ALA A 277 -22.09 21.13 14.18
C ALA A 277 -23.37 21.21 15.03
N ASP A 278 -23.53 20.29 15.98
CA ASP A 278 -24.50 20.42 17.07
C ASP A 278 -23.95 21.41 18.12
N ARG A 279 -24.34 22.67 17.97
CA ARG A 279 -23.89 23.76 18.84
C ARG A 279 -24.26 23.56 20.30
N GLU A 280 -25.47 23.05 20.57
CA GLU A 280 -25.95 22.86 21.95
C GLU A 280 -25.14 21.76 22.64
N LEU A 281 -24.88 20.66 21.94
CA LEU A 281 -24.08 19.55 22.44
C LEU A 281 -22.63 19.97 22.71
N ILE A 282 -21.97 20.64 21.76
CA ILE A 282 -20.59 21.10 21.90
C ILE A 282 -20.48 22.09 23.07
N TYR A 283 -21.39 23.06 23.17
CA TYR A 283 -21.38 24.02 24.28
C TYR A 283 -21.60 23.32 25.63
N ARG A 284 -22.52 22.37 25.71
CA ARG A 284 -22.80 21.60 26.93
C ARG A 284 -21.58 20.81 27.42
N LEU A 285 -20.82 20.19 26.51
CA LEU A 285 -19.69 19.31 26.87
C LEU A 285 -18.37 20.06 27.02
N TYR A 286 -18.13 21.09 26.20
CA TYR A 286 -16.83 21.76 26.11
C TYR A 286 -16.87 23.24 26.51
N SER A 287 -18.05 23.79 26.78
CA SER A 287 -18.27 25.22 27.08
C SER A 287 -17.64 26.13 26.01
N ARG A 288 -17.80 25.73 24.75
CA ARG A 288 -17.22 26.38 23.56
C ARG A 288 -18.23 26.43 22.42
N GLU A 289 -18.09 27.44 21.57
CA GLU A 289 -18.71 27.47 20.25
C GLU A 289 -17.97 26.51 19.28
N PRO A 290 -18.59 26.03 18.19
CA PRO A 290 -17.98 25.06 17.28
C PRO A 290 -16.59 25.45 16.75
N ALA A 291 -16.41 26.71 16.32
CA ALA A 291 -15.11 27.19 15.83
C ALA A 291 -14.03 27.13 16.93
N ALA A 292 -14.37 27.52 18.16
CA ALA A 292 -13.47 27.43 19.31
C ALA A 292 -13.19 25.99 19.72
N TYR A 293 -14.16 25.08 19.61
CA TYR A 293 -13.97 23.65 19.85
C TYR A 293 -12.99 23.04 18.84
N ILE A 294 -13.17 23.30 17.54
CA ILE A 294 -12.24 22.83 16.50
C ILE A 294 -10.82 23.34 16.77
N ARG A 295 -10.67 24.65 17.01
CA ARG A 295 -9.36 25.30 17.20
C ARG A 295 -8.66 24.86 18.49
N ASP A 296 -9.38 24.78 19.60
CA ASP A 296 -8.78 24.59 20.92
C ASP A 296 -8.71 23.12 21.37
N VAL A 297 -9.49 22.23 20.75
CA VAL A 297 -9.64 20.84 21.19
C VAL A 297 -9.25 19.85 20.09
N VAL A 298 -9.86 19.93 18.91
CA VAL A 298 -9.67 18.94 17.83
C VAL A 298 -8.32 19.13 17.15
N TRP A 299 -8.04 20.34 16.66
CA TRP A 299 -6.81 20.63 15.93
C TRP A 299 -5.54 20.25 16.72
N PRO A 300 -5.34 20.69 17.98
CA PRO A 300 -4.09 20.39 18.68
C PRO A 300 -3.86 18.89 18.91
N ALA A 301 -4.94 18.12 19.05
CA ALA A 301 -4.85 16.68 19.21
C ALA A 301 -4.61 15.95 17.87
N MET A 302 -5.18 16.43 16.75
CA MET A 302 -4.84 15.90 15.42
C MET A 302 -3.38 16.21 15.04
N GLU A 303 -2.90 17.41 15.31
CA GLU A 303 -1.50 17.79 15.09
C GLU A 303 -0.56 16.91 15.92
N LYS A 304 -0.94 16.61 17.17
CA LYS A 304 -0.19 15.69 18.02
C LYS A 304 -0.14 14.28 17.43
N ILE A 305 -1.28 13.73 16.97
CA ILE A 305 -1.34 12.40 16.34
C ILE A 305 -0.46 12.38 15.08
N GLY A 306 -0.56 13.40 14.22
CA GLY A 306 0.27 13.53 13.04
C GLY A 306 1.77 13.55 13.37
N HIS A 307 2.17 14.31 14.39
CA HIS A 307 3.56 14.35 14.82
C HIS A 307 4.05 13.03 15.45
N GLU A 308 3.23 12.38 16.28
CA GLU A 308 3.61 11.13 16.97
C GLU A 308 3.76 9.95 15.99
N GLU A 309 2.90 9.86 14.97
CA GLU A 309 2.94 8.80 13.96
C GLU A 309 3.72 9.20 12.68
N GLY A 310 4.27 10.41 12.62
CA GLY A 310 5.01 10.90 11.44
C GLY A 310 4.14 11.09 10.19
N LEU A 311 2.87 11.45 10.37
CA LEU A 311 1.87 11.59 9.32
C LEU A 311 1.64 13.06 8.95
N VAL A 312 1.57 13.31 7.64
CA VAL A 312 0.98 14.51 7.06
C VAL A 312 -0.54 14.31 7.03
N ILE A 313 -1.26 15.20 7.72
CA ILE A 313 -2.73 15.16 7.79
C ILE A 313 -3.29 16.24 6.89
N SER A 314 -4.28 15.86 6.09
CA SER A 314 -4.98 16.76 5.18
C SER A 314 -6.39 17.04 5.69
N GLY A 315 -6.93 18.22 5.43
CA GLY A 315 -8.28 18.63 5.82
C GLY A 315 -9.04 19.19 4.63
N ARG A 316 -10.30 18.77 4.45
CA ARG A 316 -11.19 19.28 3.40
C ARG A 316 -12.49 19.79 4.01
N THR A 317 -12.84 21.03 3.71
CA THR A 317 -14.09 21.64 4.20
C THR A 317 -15.17 21.54 3.13
N HIS A 318 -16.44 21.48 3.56
CA HIS A 318 -17.61 21.58 2.68
C HIS A 318 -18.50 22.77 3.04
N MET A 319 -18.01 23.69 3.87
CA MET A 319 -18.75 24.90 4.25
C MET A 319 -19.05 25.75 3.02
N GLN A 320 -20.32 26.14 2.87
CA GLN A 320 -20.76 27.03 1.81
C GLN A 320 -20.44 28.49 2.15
N ASP A 321 -20.67 28.87 3.41
CA ASP A 321 -20.49 30.23 3.88
C ASP A 321 -19.16 30.37 4.65
N LYS A 322 -18.10 30.70 3.91
CA LYS A 322 -16.75 30.95 4.46
C LYS A 322 -16.58 32.43 4.83
N ASP A 323 -16.65 32.75 6.12
CA ASP A 323 -16.49 34.10 6.66
C ASP A 323 -15.03 34.44 7.06
N GLU A 324 -14.80 35.65 7.59
CA GLU A 324 -13.45 36.08 7.99
C GLU A 324 -12.87 35.24 9.13
N GLU A 325 -13.72 34.73 10.04
CA GLU A 325 -13.32 33.87 11.16
C GLU A 325 -12.86 32.48 10.66
N PHE A 326 -13.55 31.93 9.66
CA PHE A 326 -13.12 30.72 8.95
C PHE A 326 -11.74 30.90 8.34
N TYR A 327 -11.53 31.95 7.54
CA TYR A 327 -10.24 32.18 6.89
C TYR A 327 -9.13 32.47 7.90
N ASP A 328 -9.43 33.10 9.04
CA ASP A 328 -8.44 33.30 10.08
C ASP A 328 -8.02 31.99 10.74
N THR A 329 -8.98 31.14 11.07
CA THR A 329 -8.73 29.79 11.60
C THR A 329 -7.91 28.96 10.61
N GLN A 330 -8.25 28.99 9.33
CA GLN A 330 -7.52 28.29 8.27
C GLN A 330 -6.07 28.79 8.15
N ARG A 331 -5.84 30.11 8.19
CA ARG A 331 -4.49 30.69 8.19
C ARG A 331 -3.69 30.30 9.42
N GLN A 332 -4.33 30.21 10.59
CA GLN A 332 -3.68 29.74 11.81
C GLN A 332 -3.26 28.26 11.65
N MET A 333 -4.15 27.42 11.12
CA MET A 333 -3.88 25.99 10.83
C MET A 333 -2.69 25.79 9.91
N GLN A 334 -2.67 26.53 8.80
CA GLN A 334 -1.59 26.46 7.82
C GLN A 334 -0.24 26.93 8.40
N ARG A 335 -0.24 27.95 9.27
CA ARG A 335 1.01 28.50 9.85
C ARG A 335 1.73 27.55 10.80
N ASN A 336 1.00 26.70 11.52
CA ASN A 336 1.62 25.76 12.45
C ASN A 336 2.09 24.47 11.78
N LYS A 337 1.90 24.31 10.45
CA LYS A 337 2.27 23.11 9.67
C LYS A 337 1.62 21.81 10.17
N GLY A 338 0.49 21.90 10.88
CA GLY A 338 -0.16 20.72 11.46
C GLY A 338 -1.06 19.97 10.48
N ILE A 339 -1.91 20.71 9.74
CA ILE A 339 -2.90 20.14 8.82
C ILE A 339 -2.82 20.90 7.49
N VAL A 340 -2.69 20.17 6.38
CA VAL A 340 -2.69 20.71 5.02
C VAL A 340 -4.13 20.84 4.53
N MET A 341 -4.52 22.01 4.06
CA MET A 341 -5.90 22.27 3.63
C MET A 341 -6.05 21.99 2.14
N GLU A 342 -6.94 21.06 1.79
CA GLU A 342 -7.24 20.67 0.42
C GLU A 342 -8.31 21.55 -0.20
N ALA A 343 -8.29 21.66 -1.54
CA ALA A 343 -9.34 22.33 -2.28
C ALA A 343 -10.66 21.53 -2.24
N ASP A 344 -11.79 22.23 -2.43
CA ASP A 344 -13.13 21.63 -2.39
C ASP A 344 -13.33 20.59 -3.53
N GLU A 345 -12.58 20.69 -4.63
CA GLU A 345 -12.65 19.81 -5.80
C GLU A 345 -11.35 19.00 -5.96
N GLY A 346 -11.48 17.67 -6.00
CA GLY A 346 -10.35 16.77 -6.30
C GLY A 346 -10.78 15.32 -6.48
N ASP A 347 -10.23 14.67 -7.51
CA ASP A 347 -10.49 13.28 -7.91
C ASP A 347 -10.24 12.25 -6.80
N PHE A 348 -10.82 11.06 -6.92
CA PHE A 348 -10.84 10.09 -5.82
C PHE A 348 -9.49 9.36 -5.65
N LEU A 349 -8.82 9.56 -4.51
CA LEU A 349 -7.80 8.63 -4.01
C LEU A 349 -8.52 7.40 -3.43
N PRO A 350 -8.17 6.15 -3.79
CA PRO A 350 -8.74 4.97 -3.17
C PRO A 350 -8.59 5.02 -1.65
N VAL A 351 -9.70 4.85 -0.92
CA VAL A 351 -9.73 4.84 0.54
C VAL A 351 -9.53 3.40 1.02
N ILE A 352 -8.41 3.12 1.68
CA ILE A 352 -8.10 1.77 2.19
C ILE A 352 -8.72 1.51 3.56
N SER A 353 -8.77 2.53 4.42
CA SER A 353 -9.37 2.45 5.75
C SER A 353 -10.19 3.69 6.06
N GLU A 354 -11.25 3.52 6.84
CA GLU A 354 -12.13 4.62 7.25
C GLU A 354 -12.46 4.57 8.75
N GLY A 355 -12.73 5.74 9.31
CA GLY A 355 -13.13 5.92 10.70
C GLY A 355 -12.00 5.73 11.71
N HIS A 356 -12.36 5.84 12.99
CA HIS A 356 -11.41 5.94 14.10
C HIS A 356 -11.20 4.62 14.86
N THR A 357 -12.02 3.61 14.62
CA THR A 357 -12.00 2.34 15.38
C THR A 357 -11.01 1.33 14.81
N GLN A 358 -10.36 0.60 15.71
CA GLN A 358 -9.46 -0.50 15.38
C GLN A 358 -10.24 -1.75 14.95
N ALA A 359 -9.76 -2.41 13.89
CA ALA A 359 -10.20 -3.75 13.50
C ALA A 359 -9.06 -4.43 12.73
N ASP A 360 -8.83 -5.72 12.97
CA ASP A 360 -7.80 -6.49 12.26
C ASP A 360 -8.10 -6.62 10.77
N GLU A 361 -9.39 -6.60 10.36
CA GLU A 361 -9.79 -6.49 8.96
C GLU A 361 -9.25 -5.21 8.30
N LYS A 362 -9.45 -4.05 8.94
CA LYS A 362 -8.94 -2.76 8.44
C LYS A 362 -7.41 -2.76 8.39
N ARG A 363 -6.76 -3.33 9.40
CA ARG A 363 -5.31 -3.46 9.47
C ARG A 363 -4.78 -4.37 8.37
N PHE A 364 -5.40 -5.53 8.12
CA PHE A 364 -5.03 -6.44 7.05
C PHE A 364 -5.15 -5.76 5.67
N ARG A 365 -6.27 -5.04 5.42
CA ARG A 365 -6.43 -4.23 4.21
C ARG A 365 -5.30 -3.22 4.04
N MET A 366 -4.96 -2.49 5.11
CA MET A 366 -3.89 -1.48 5.11
C MET A 366 -2.51 -2.09 4.84
N ASP A 367 -2.14 -3.15 5.55
CA ASP A 367 -0.85 -3.82 5.38
C ASP A 367 -0.72 -4.43 3.98
N SER A 368 -1.80 -5.04 3.48
CA SER A 368 -1.84 -5.64 2.15
C SER A 368 -1.73 -4.60 1.03
N ALA A 369 -2.48 -3.50 1.11
CA ALA A 369 -2.41 -2.40 0.14
C ALA A 369 -1.03 -1.73 0.17
N SER A 370 -0.48 -1.49 1.36
CA SER A 370 0.86 -0.92 1.54
C SER A 370 1.94 -1.81 0.93
N SER A 371 1.83 -3.13 1.08
CA SER A 371 2.78 -4.08 0.50
C SER A 371 2.62 -4.22 -1.02
N GLY A 372 1.38 -4.33 -1.51
CA GLY A 372 1.10 -4.70 -2.91
C GLY A 372 1.05 -3.54 -3.89
N CYS A 373 0.65 -2.34 -3.45
CA CYS A 373 0.59 -1.15 -4.29
C CYS A 373 1.21 0.09 -3.66
N GLY A 374 1.76 -0.01 -2.45
CA GLY A 374 2.39 1.12 -1.74
C GLY A 374 1.44 2.28 -1.46
N LEU A 375 0.16 1.97 -1.21
CA LEU A 375 -0.86 2.93 -0.85
C LEU A 375 -1.38 2.63 0.56
N ALA A 376 -1.22 3.62 1.45
CA ALA A 376 -1.86 3.66 2.75
C ALA A 376 -2.69 4.93 2.83
N SER A 377 -4.02 4.81 2.82
CA SER A 377 -4.92 5.96 2.88
C SER A 377 -5.99 5.75 3.94
N CYS A 378 -6.22 6.79 4.76
CA CYS A 378 -7.27 6.78 5.76
C CYS A 378 -8.18 8.00 5.62
N TYR A 379 -9.48 7.74 5.63
CA TYR A 379 -10.52 8.74 5.57
C TYR A 379 -11.25 8.86 6.92
N LEU A 380 -11.38 10.08 7.43
CA LEU A 380 -12.09 10.38 8.68
C LEU A 380 -13.20 11.39 8.41
N ASP A 381 -14.45 10.98 8.65
CA ASP A 381 -15.60 11.87 8.56
C ASP A 381 -15.73 12.68 9.86
N MET A 382 -15.28 13.93 9.84
CA MET A 382 -15.21 14.73 11.05
C MET A 382 -16.58 15.17 11.58
N ARG A 383 -17.67 14.96 10.83
CA ARG A 383 -19.04 15.17 11.34
C ARG A 383 -19.34 14.30 12.55
N GLU A 384 -18.71 13.12 12.67
CA GLU A 384 -18.81 12.23 13.83
C GLU A 384 -18.49 12.94 15.14
N ILE A 385 -17.48 13.82 15.13
CA ILE A 385 -17.03 14.58 16.30
C ILE A 385 -17.65 15.98 16.39
N MET A 386 -18.56 16.32 15.48
CA MET A 386 -19.32 17.58 15.47
C MET A 386 -20.78 17.43 15.94
N GLY A 387 -21.29 16.21 16.11
CA GLY A 387 -22.52 15.92 16.86
C GLY A 387 -23.72 15.68 15.97
N SER A 388 -23.52 15.77 14.65
CA SER A 388 -24.57 15.65 13.64
C SER A 388 -25.05 14.22 13.38
N LYS A 389 -24.32 13.18 13.83
CA LYS A 389 -24.65 11.77 13.57
C LYS A 389 -25.34 11.01 14.71
N GLY A 390 -25.60 11.64 15.87
CA GLY A 390 -26.55 11.15 16.89
C GLY A 390 -26.29 9.77 17.52
N GLU A 391 -25.59 9.76 18.67
CA GLU A 391 -25.88 9.01 19.90
C GLU A 391 -24.97 9.61 21.00
N GLN A 392 -25.50 9.87 22.20
CA GLN A 392 -24.82 10.75 23.18
C GLN A 392 -23.50 10.19 23.76
N GLU A 393 -23.29 8.88 23.73
CA GLU A 393 -22.14 8.21 24.36
C GLU A 393 -20.90 8.10 23.44
N SER A 394 -21.07 8.22 22.12
CA SER A 394 -19.98 8.13 21.13
C SER A 394 -19.30 9.48 20.82
N PHE A 395 -19.73 10.56 21.48
CA PHE A 395 -19.35 11.94 21.12
C PHE A 395 -18.20 12.53 21.95
N GLU A 396 -17.76 11.87 23.02
CA GLU A 396 -16.67 12.42 23.83
C GLU A 396 -15.34 12.36 23.05
N TRP A 397 -14.84 13.52 22.60
CA TRP A 397 -13.55 13.69 21.93
C TRP A 397 -12.39 12.96 22.63
N ALA A 398 -12.41 12.88 23.96
CA ALA A 398 -11.38 12.16 24.70
C ALA A 398 -11.36 10.66 24.38
N ALA A 399 -12.53 10.02 24.28
CA ALA A 399 -12.64 8.62 23.88
C ALA A 399 -12.33 8.45 22.39
N TYR A 400 -12.88 9.32 21.54
CA TYR A 400 -12.64 9.29 20.09
C TYR A 400 -11.15 9.43 19.77
N SER A 401 -10.48 10.46 20.29
CA SER A 401 -9.06 10.71 20.03
C SER A 401 -8.15 9.60 20.58
N LEU A 402 -8.53 8.97 21.69
CA LEU A 402 -7.79 7.82 22.23
C LEU A 402 -7.86 6.61 21.28
N GLU A 403 -9.05 6.25 20.81
CA GLU A 403 -9.21 5.15 19.86
C GLU A 403 -8.58 5.49 18.51
N LEU A 404 -8.74 6.73 18.04
CA LEU A 404 -8.09 7.21 16.82
C LEU A 404 -6.57 7.09 16.91
N THR A 405 -5.96 7.51 18.01
CA THR A 405 -4.50 7.42 18.20
C THR A 405 -4.03 5.98 18.11
N LYS A 406 -4.72 5.05 18.78
CA LYS A 406 -4.40 3.62 18.70
C LYS A 406 -4.59 3.08 17.28
N ASN A 407 -5.65 3.51 16.59
CA ASN A 407 -5.93 3.10 15.22
C ASN A 407 -4.86 3.62 14.24
N MET A 408 -4.46 4.88 14.33
CA MET A 408 -3.38 5.44 13.51
C MET A 408 -2.07 4.69 13.74
N HIS A 409 -1.72 4.42 15.00
CA HIS A 409 -0.55 3.60 15.32
C HIS A 409 -0.64 2.18 14.72
N ASN A 410 -1.82 1.54 14.82
CA ASN A 410 -2.03 0.19 14.31
C ASN A 410 -1.95 0.13 12.76
N LEU A 411 -2.51 1.13 12.08
CA LEU A 411 -2.54 1.22 10.62
C LEU A 411 -1.20 1.66 10.03
N TYR A 412 -0.50 2.61 10.65
CA TYR A 412 0.68 3.22 10.04
C TYR A 412 2.00 2.77 10.67
N GLY A 413 2.00 2.26 11.91
CA GLY A 413 3.23 1.94 12.65
C GLY A 413 4.18 0.96 11.97
N LYS A 414 3.66 0.07 11.10
CA LYS A 414 4.45 -0.85 10.26
C LYS A 414 4.61 -0.40 8.81
N ASN A 415 3.93 0.66 8.42
CA ASN A 415 3.86 1.20 7.06
C ASN A 415 4.69 2.49 6.88
N HIS A 416 5.52 2.85 7.86
CA HIS A 416 6.45 4.00 7.80
C HIS A 416 7.47 3.95 6.67
N PHE A 417 7.58 2.81 5.98
CA PHE A 417 8.39 2.74 4.77
C PHE A 417 7.79 3.50 3.59
N LEU A 418 6.48 3.75 3.61
CA LEU A 418 5.81 4.64 2.68
C LEU A 418 6.01 6.09 3.13
N GLU A 419 6.21 6.98 2.16
CA GLU A 419 6.33 8.39 2.47
C GLU A 419 4.98 8.99 2.85
N SER A 420 4.93 9.71 3.97
CA SER A 420 3.73 10.46 4.33
C SER A 420 3.65 11.79 3.58
N VAL A 421 2.52 11.99 2.90
CA VAL A 421 2.25 13.11 2.00
C VAL A 421 0.83 13.62 2.22
N ASP A 422 0.56 14.84 1.77
CA ASP A 422 -0.81 15.36 1.72
C ASP A 422 -1.66 14.61 0.69
N TRP A 423 -2.98 14.82 0.77
CA TRP A 423 -3.94 14.05 -0.01
C TRP A 423 -3.82 14.35 -1.51
N LEU A 424 -3.54 15.61 -1.87
CA LEU A 424 -3.31 16.02 -3.25
C LEU A 424 -2.04 15.37 -3.83
N GLU A 425 -0.93 15.37 -3.11
CA GLU A 425 0.29 14.72 -3.56
C GLU A 425 0.09 13.20 -3.72
N ALA A 426 -0.66 12.55 -2.83
CA ALA A 426 -1.02 11.14 -2.99
C ALA A 426 -1.82 10.87 -4.28
N GLN A 427 -2.78 11.73 -4.63
CA GLN A 427 -3.51 11.66 -5.90
C GLN A 427 -2.57 11.81 -7.09
N GLU A 428 -1.64 12.77 -7.03
CA GLU A 428 -0.67 13.01 -8.10
C GLU A 428 0.33 11.86 -8.28
N ARG A 429 0.70 11.17 -7.20
CA ARG A 429 1.47 9.91 -7.26
C ARG A 429 0.65 8.78 -7.89
N LEU A 430 -0.64 8.67 -7.54
CA LEU A 430 -1.52 7.65 -8.13
C LEU A 430 -1.64 7.83 -9.65
N LYS A 431 -1.84 9.05 -10.15
CA LYS A 431 -1.89 9.34 -11.60
C LYS A 431 -0.63 8.87 -12.33
N ARG A 432 0.54 9.13 -11.77
CA ARG A 432 1.84 8.66 -12.32
C ARG A 432 1.94 7.13 -12.30
N TYR A 433 1.51 6.50 -11.22
CA TYR A 433 1.45 5.05 -11.09
C TYR A 433 0.46 4.41 -12.10
N GLU A 434 -0.67 5.04 -12.38
CA GLU A 434 -1.63 4.56 -13.36
C GLU A 434 -1.05 4.61 -14.78
N ARG A 435 -0.36 5.71 -15.11
CA ARG A 435 0.27 5.94 -16.41
C ARG A 435 1.47 5.04 -16.71
N ILE A 436 2.26 4.68 -15.70
CA ILE A 436 3.55 4.01 -15.91
C ILE A 436 3.39 2.55 -16.39
N GLN A 437 4.19 2.18 -17.39
CA GLN A 437 4.31 0.82 -17.91
C GLN A 437 5.80 0.45 -18.00
N PRO A 438 6.36 -0.23 -16.97
CA PRO A 438 7.77 -0.59 -16.97
C PRO A 438 8.06 -1.86 -17.79
N ALA A 439 9.06 -1.77 -18.66
CA ALA A 439 9.76 -2.91 -19.22
C ALA A 439 11.01 -3.20 -18.36
N ILE A 440 11.10 -4.42 -17.84
CA ILE A 440 12.13 -4.82 -16.87
C ILE A 440 12.90 -6.00 -17.44
N GLU A 441 14.22 -5.87 -17.51
CA GLU A 441 15.13 -6.94 -17.89
C GLU A 441 16.09 -7.22 -16.73
N ILE A 442 16.10 -8.47 -16.25
CA ILE A 442 16.94 -8.90 -15.12
C ILE A 442 18.07 -9.76 -15.66
N SER A 443 19.30 -9.33 -15.42
CA SER A 443 20.54 -10.08 -15.72
C SER A 443 21.21 -10.53 -14.43
N ASP A 444 22.29 -11.32 -14.52
CA ASP A 444 23.01 -11.80 -13.34
C ASP A 444 23.65 -10.67 -12.50
N ASP A 445 24.02 -9.55 -13.12
CA ASP A 445 24.77 -8.46 -12.49
C ASP A 445 23.99 -7.12 -12.41
N HIS A 446 22.84 -7.00 -13.08
CA HIS A 446 22.05 -5.78 -13.07
C HIS A 446 20.58 -5.98 -13.47
N ILE A 447 19.76 -5.00 -13.08
CA ILE A 447 18.38 -4.82 -13.55
C ILE A 447 18.37 -3.61 -14.48
N GLN A 448 17.84 -3.76 -15.68
CA GLN A 448 17.57 -2.67 -16.60
C GLN A 448 16.06 -2.37 -16.57
N ILE A 449 15.69 -1.11 -16.38
CA ILE A 449 14.29 -0.68 -16.37
C ILE A 449 14.11 0.45 -17.38
N ARG A 450 13.14 0.30 -18.29
CA ARG A 450 12.64 1.37 -19.15
C ARG A 450 11.15 1.58 -18.86
N ALA A 451 10.77 2.79 -18.46
CA ALA A 451 9.43 3.08 -18.01
C ALA A 451 8.66 3.94 -19.03
N ASP A 452 7.81 3.31 -19.83
CA ASP A 452 6.93 4.02 -20.76
C ASP A 452 5.84 4.76 -19.97
N GLY A 453 5.47 5.98 -20.39
CA GLY A 453 4.58 6.84 -19.61
C GLY A 453 5.24 7.60 -18.46
N PHE A 454 6.57 7.59 -18.37
CA PHE A 454 7.33 8.38 -17.40
C PHE A 454 7.09 9.89 -17.57
N VAL A 455 6.91 10.61 -16.45
CA VAL A 455 6.71 12.06 -16.40
C VAL A 455 7.91 12.74 -15.73
N ASP A 456 8.06 12.55 -14.42
CA ASP A 456 9.08 13.20 -13.59
C ASP A 456 9.64 12.28 -12.49
N VAL A 457 8.77 11.51 -11.84
CA VAL A 457 9.10 10.54 -10.80
C VAL A 457 8.08 9.40 -10.79
N TRP A 458 8.53 8.21 -10.42
CA TRP A 458 7.67 7.09 -10.07
C TRP A 458 8.38 6.18 -9.08
N TYR A 459 7.61 5.27 -8.46
CA TYR A 459 8.13 4.40 -7.41
C TYR A 459 7.98 2.94 -7.79
N CYS A 460 8.96 2.13 -7.38
CA CYS A 460 8.99 0.70 -7.65
C CYS A 460 9.45 -0.05 -6.41
N MET A 461 8.74 -1.11 -6.04
CA MET A 461 9.21 -2.06 -5.04
C MET A 461 10.03 -3.15 -5.73
N VAL A 462 11.18 -3.48 -5.14
CA VAL A 462 12.04 -4.59 -5.54
C VAL A 462 12.16 -5.56 -4.38
N ARG A 463 11.71 -6.79 -4.60
CA ARG A 463 11.82 -7.90 -3.66
C ARG A 463 12.92 -8.83 -4.13
N THR A 464 14.03 -8.89 -3.40
CA THR A 464 15.21 -9.68 -3.79
C THR A 464 16.08 -10.00 -2.59
N GLY A 465 16.71 -11.18 -2.63
CA GLY A 465 17.75 -11.57 -1.67
C GLY A 465 19.13 -10.95 -1.97
N ARG A 466 19.27 -10.27 -3.13
CA ARG A 466 20.52 -9.62 -3.55
C ARG A 466 20.64 -8.19 -3.02
N ASP A 467 21.86 -7.70 -2.92
CA ASP A 467 22.09 -6.32 -2.51
C ASP A 467 22.02 -5.38 -3.73
N LEU A 468 21.18 -4.35 -3.64
CA LEU A 468 21.06 -3.31 -4.66
C LEU A 468 22.03 -2.16 -4.38
N LYS A 469 22.73 -1.69 -5.42
CA LYS A 469 23.66 -0.56 -5.31
C LYS A 469 23.05 0.75 -5.74
N HIS A 470 23.50 1.83 -5.10
CA HIS A 470 23.24 3.19 -5.55
C HIS A 470 23.76 3.41 -6.98
N GLY A 471 23.01 4.18 -7.75
CA GLY A 471 23.31 4.50 -9.15
C GLY A 471 22.86 5.91 -9.50
N GLN A 472 22.69 6.16 -10.80
CA GLN A 472 22.17 7.43 -11.30
C GLN A 472 20.70 7.27 -11.67
N GLY A 473 19.90 8.31 -11.40
CA GLY A 473 18.49 8.34 -11.78
C GLY A 473 17.53 7.66 -10.81
N TYR A 474 18.02 7.11 -9.69
CA TYR A 474 17.18 6.52 -8.66
C TYR A 474 17.79 6.61 -7.25
N GLU A 475 16.92 6.63 -6.24
CA GLU A 475 17.27 6.47 -4.83
C GLU A 475 16.74 5.11 -4.31
N ILE A 476 17.44 4.52 -3.34
CA ILE A 476 17.08 3.23 -2.74
C ILE A 476 16.80 3.44 -1.26
N GLN A 477 15.66 2.95 -0.80
CA GLN A 477 15.33 2.77 0.61
C GLN A 477 15.12 1.28 0.89
N LYS A 478 15.84 0.72 1.87
CA LYS A 478 15.57 -0.66 2.33
C LYS A 478 14.34 -0.63 3.25
N VAL A 479 13.31 -1.43 2.95
CA VAL A 479 12.02 -1.40 3.65
C VAL A 479 11.71 -2.70 4.40
N GLY A 480 12.38 -3.79 4.06
CA GLY A 480 12.30 -5.08 4.75
C GLY A 480 13.59 -5.89 4.57
N GLU A 481 13.63 -7.13 5.04
CA GLU A 481 14.83 -7.97 4.94
C GLU A 481 15.29 -8.14 3.48
N GLN A 482 14.32 -8.39 2.59
CA GLN A 482 14.50 -8.64 1.16
C GLN A 482 13.61 -7.70 0.32
N ALA A 483 13.39 -6.47 0.77
CA ALA A 483 12.54 -5.50 0.09
C ALA A 483 13.18 -4.11 0.06
N TYR A 484 13.16 -3.50 -1.12
CA TYR A 484 13.68 -2.18 -1.41
C TYR A 484 12.63 -1.34 -2.12
N LEU A 485 12.41 -0.13 -1.66
CA LEU A 485 11.63 0.88 -2.34
C LEU A 485 12.57 1.78 -3.14
N LEU A 486 12.29 1.90 -4.44
CA LEU A 486 13.01 2.76 -5.35
C LEU A 486 12.19 4.01 -5.65
N GLU A 487 12.83 5.16 -5.59
CA GLU A 487 12.35 6.40 -6.20
C GLU A 487 13.12 6.62 -7.49
N ILE A 488 12.42 6.61 -8.63
CA ILE A 488 13.04 6.65 -9.96
C ILE A 488 12.70 7.98 -10.65
N ARG A 489 13.73 8.72 -11.06
CA ARG A 489 13.65 10.07 -11.63
C ARG A 489 14.13 10.15 -13.09
N GLN A 490 14.30 8.99 -13.73
CA GLN A 490 14.68 8.87 -15.13
C GLN A 490 13.83 7.81 -15.81
N GLN A 491 13.56 8.01 -17.10
CA GLN A 491 12.80 7.07 -17.92
C GLN A 491 13.51 5.72 -18.06
N GLU A 492 14.85 5.73 -18.08
CA GLU A 492 15.67 4.53 -18.20
C GLU A 492 16.74 4.53 -17.12
N ILE A 493 16.84 3.43 -16.38
CA ILE A 493 17.83 3.26 -15.31
C ILE A 493 18.45 1.86 -15.36
N ARG A 494 19.66 1.76 -14.80
CA ARG A 494 20.39 0.51 -14.61
C ARG A 494 20.79 0.35 -13.15
N ILE A 495 20.37 -0.74 -12.53
CA ILE A 495 20.58 -1.04 -11.11
C ILE A 495 21.55 -2.21 -10.98
N PRO A 496 22.80 -2.02 -10.54
CA PRO A 496 23.73 -3.11 -10.30
C PRO A 496 23.29 -3.97 -9.11
N MET A 497 23.42 -5.30 -9.23
CA MET A 497 23.13 -6.30 -8.19
C MET A 497 24.41 -7.00 -7.71
N GLN A 498 24.42 -7.45 -6.44
CA GLN A 498 25.48 -8.29 -5.87
C GLN A 498 24.94 -9.48 -5.08
#